data_AF-A0A919HAA0-F1
#
_entry.id   AF-A0A919HAA0-F1
#
_cell.length_a   1.000
_cell.length_b   1.000
_cell.length_c   1.000
_cell.angle_alpha   90.00
_cell.angle_beta   90.00
_cell.angle_gamma   90.00
#
_symmetry.space_group_name_H-M   'P 1'
#
loop_
_entity.id
_entity.type
_entity.pdbx_description
1 polymer ?
#
loop_
_entity_poly.entity_id
_entity_poly.type
_entity_poly.pdbx_seq_one_letter_code
_entity_poly.pdbx_strand_id
1 'polypeptide(L)'
;MDEGLVAIVTAGVGLVGGLGGAAMGGLAAVRGARMGAETTARATLEQARAQERAQHDHWLRDERKRAAVLMLEAYDRFTIAASNVTRMFDLEIEASPDVWDAYATSMNEIRRAYFPLRLVGPARVHQAARVLWQLIEEYNEGIKEWADGIVTATDETRVGWQAREEQQRPALGRAHSDLIDAVSESLQGNDSAPRPN
;
A
#
# COMPACT_ATOMS: atom_id res chain seq x y z
N MET A 1 91.63 -14.99 14.91
CA MET A 1 91.05 -16.34 14.99
C MET A 1 90.22 -16.40 16.26
N ASP A 2 88.90 -16.53 16.30
CA ASP A 2 87.88 -16.71 15.27
C ASP A 2 86.51 -16.22 15.81
N GLU A 3 86.15 -14.97 15.51
CA GLU A 3 84.78 -14.45 15.60
C GLU A 3 83.96 -14.71 14.32
N GLY A 4 84.55 -15.42 13.34
CA GLY A 4 83.96 -15.65 12.02
C GLY A 4 83.12 -16.93 11.85
N LEU A 5 83.09 -17.83 12.84
CA LEU A 5 82.48 -19.17 12.68
C LEU A 5 81.12 -19.35 13.37
N VAL A 6 80.70 -18.43 14.23
CA VAL A 6 79.42 -18.54 14.96
C VAL A 6 78.24 -17.89 14.21
N ALA A 7 78.50 -16.97 13.27
CA ALA A 7 77.45 -16.30 12.51
C ALA A 7 76.83 -17.14 11.37
N ILE A 8 77.52 -18.20 10.91
CA ILE A 8 77.08 -18.99 9.74
C ILE A 8 76.14 -20.14 10.16
N VAL A 9 76.24 -20.65 11.39
CA VAL A 9 75.41 -21.78 11.85
C VAL A 9 74.01 -21.31 12.29
N THR A 10 73.87 -20.07 12.78
CA THR A 10 72.57 -19.53 13.21
C THR A 10 71.70 -19.06 12.03
N ALA A 11 72.29 -18.76 10.87
CA ALA A 11 71.55 -18.36 9.66
C ALA A 11 70.94 -19.55 8.89
N GLY A 12 71.45 -20.77 9.08
CA GLY A 12 70.99 -21.96 8.34
C GLY A 12 69.72 -22.62 8.90
N VAL A 13 69.49 -22.52 10.21
CA VAL A 13 68.36 -23.23 10.88
C VAL A 13 67.05 -22.43 10.80
N GLY A 14 67.12 -21.09 10.67
CA GLY A 14 65.94 -20.24 10.48
C GLY A 14 65.29 -20.36 9.09
N LEU A 15 66.05 -20.75 8.06
CA LEU A 15 65.57 -20.72 6.68
C LEU A 15 64.79 -21.98 6.26
N VAL A 16 65.05 -23.13 6.91
CA VAL A 16 64.31 -24.39 6.67
C VAL A 16 63.02 -24.45 7.49
N GLY A 17 63.01 -23.89 8.71
CA GLY A 17 61.78 -23.70 9.50
C GLY A 17 60.80 -22.72 8.84
N GLY A 18 61.32 -21.66 8.19
CA GLY A 18 60.52 -20.66 7.48
C GLY A 18 59.86 -21.18 6.19
N LEU A 19 60.53 -22.06 5.44
CA LEU A 19 59.99 -22.62 4.18
C LEU A 19 58.97 -23.73 4.41
N GLY A 20 59.14 -24.58 5.43
CA GLY A 20 58.16 -25.60 5.81
C GLY A 20 56.87 -25.02 6.40
N GLY A 21 56.99 -23.98 7.23
CA GLY A 21 55.84 -23.26 7.81
C GLY A 21 55.05 -22.44 6.78
N ALA A 22 55.72 -21.83 5.80
CA ALA A 22 55.08 -21.04 4.74
C ALA A 22 54.28 -21.90 3.75
N ALA A 23 54.76 -23.10 3.41
CA ALA A 23 54.05 -24.01 2.49
C ALA A 23 52.78 -24.61 3.13
N MET A 24 52.85 -25.03 4.41
CA MET A 24 51.68 -25.52 5.13
C MET A 24 50.70 -24.40 5.51
N GLY A 25 51.21 -23.21 5.86
CA GLY A 25 50.39 -22.01 6.07
C GLY A 25 49.66 -21.53 4.81
N GLY A 26 50.31 -21.59 3.65
CA GLY A 26 49.72 -21.20 2.36
C GLY A 26 48.59 -22.13 1.90
N LEU A 27 48.72 -23.44 2.06
CA LEU A 27 47.68 -24.42 1.72
C LEU A 27 46.45 -24.30 2.64
N ALA A 28 46.66 -24.08 3.93
CA ALA A 28 45.59 -23.79 4.88
C ALA A 28 44.89 -22.46 4.57
N ALA A 29 45.66 -21.43 4.20
CA ALA A 29 45.13 -20.13 3.81
C ALA A 29 44.29 -20.20 2.52
N VAL A 30 44.70 -20.97 1.51
CA VAL A 30 43.93 -21.14 0.26
C VAL A 30 42.63 -21.90 0.51
N ARG A 31 42.64 -22.96 1.34
CA ARG A 31 41.40 -23.67 1.71
C ARG A 31 40.47 -22.82 2.57
N GLY A 32 41.01 -22.08 3.54
CA GLY A 32 40.26 -21.13 4.35
C GLY A 32 39.66 -20.00 3.53
N ALA A 33 40.41 -19.46 2.56
CA ALA A 33 39.94 -18.42 1.64
C ALA A 33 38.82 -18.94 0.72
N ARG A 34 38.89 -20.18 0.23
CA ARG A 34 37.82 -20.76 -0.59
C ARG A 34 36.55 -21.02 0.21
N MET A 35 36.65 -21.63 1.39
CA MET A 35 35.50 -21.83 2.27
C MET A 35 34.91 -20.51 2.76
N GLY A 36 35.77 -19.53 3.05
CA GLY A 36 35.36 -18.15 3.38
C GLY A 36 34.61 -17.49 2.24
N ALA A 37 35.14 -17.55 1.01
CA ALA A 37 34.50 -16.97 -0.17
C ALA A 37 33.14 -17.62 -0.48
N GLU A 38 33.02 -18.95 -0.38
CA GLU A 38 31.75 -19.65 -0.58
C GLU A 38 30.71 -19.28 0.51
N THR A 39 31.16 -19.13 1.76
CA THR A 39 30.30 -18.71 2.88
C THR A 39 29.85 -17.26 2.73
N THR A 40 30.78 -16.35 2.39
CA THR A 40 30.47 -14.95 2.11
C THR A 40 29.52 -14.84 0.92
N ALA A 41 29.73 -15.59 -0.16
CA ALA A 41 28.84 -15.57 -1.32
C ALA A 41 27.40 -16.01 -0.96
N ARG A 42 27.24 -17.06 -0.15
CA ARG A 42 25.93 -17.50 0.35
C ARG A 42 25.28 -16.44 1.24
N ALA A 43 26.03 -15.90 2.19
CA ALA A 43 25.55 -14.84 3.08
C ALA A 43 25.13 -13.59 2.30
N THR A 44 25.89 -13.18 1.28
CA THR A 44 25.53 -12.05 0.40
C THR A 44 24.27 -12.33 -0.40
N LEU A 45 24.06 -13.56 -0.91
CA LEU A 45 22.83 -13.92 -1.62
C LEU A 45 21.61 -13.91 -0.69
N GLU A 46 21.75 -14.43 0.53
CA GLU A 46 20.69 -14.39 1.54
C GLU A 46 20.36 -12.95 1.95
N GLN A 47 21.40 -12.13 2.15
CA GLN A 47 21.25 -10.71 2.46
C GLN A 47 20.55 -9.94 1.33
N ALA A 48 20.94 -10.18 0.06
CA ALA A 48 20.30 -9.56 -1.10
C ALA A 48 18.80 -9.92 -1.17
N ARG A 49 18.45 -11.20 -0.98
CA ARG A 49 17.05 -11.65 -0.95
C ARG A 49 16.26 -11.05 0.21
N ALA A 50 16.86 -10.94 1.39
CA ALA A 50 16.21 -10.30 2.54
C ALA A 50 15.97 -8.80 2.27
N GLN A 51 16.92 -8.13 1.63
CA GLN A 51 16.82 -6.72 1.24
C GLN A 51 15.74 -6.49 0.17
N GLU A 52 15.68 -7.34 -0.85
CA GLU A 52 14.63 -7.28 -1.90
C GLU A 52 13.23 -7.43 -1.30
N ARG A 53 13.04 -8.37 -0.37
CA ARG A 53 11.76 -8.53 0.35
C ARG A 53 11.41 -7.30 1.18
N ALA A 54 12.36 -6.78 1.95
CA ALA A 54 12.13 -5.59 2.75
C ALA A 54 11.77 -4.36 1.89
N GLN A 55 12.42 -4.21 0.73
CA GLN A 55 12.09 -3.15 -0.23
C GLN A 55 10.70 -3.35 -0.85
N HIS A 56 10.37 -4.57 -1.24
CA HIS A 56 9.04 -4.89 -1.79
C HIS A 56 7.93 -4.62 -0.76
N ASP A 57 8.11 -5.03 0.49
CA ASP A 57 7.15 -4.79 1.57
C ASP A 57 7.00 -3.29 1.89
N HIS A 58 8.10 -2.54 1.79
CA HIS A 58 8.05 -1.08 1.94
C HIS A 58 7.27 -0.44 0.80
N TRP A 59 7.59 -0.78 -0.45
CA TRP A 59 6.87 -0.31 -1.64
C TRP A 59 5.37 -0.63 -1.56
N LEU A 60 5.01 -1.85 -1.18
CA LEU A 60 3.61 -2.26 -1.08
C LEU A 60 2.84 -1.49 -0.01
N ARG A 61 3.48 -1.20 1.14
CA ARG A 61 2.87 -0.36 2.19
C ARG A 61 2.63 1.06 1.71
N ASP A 62 3.57 1.64 0.98
CA ASP A 62 3.42 3.00 0.48
C ASP A 62 2.35 3.09 -0.62
N GLU A 63 2.28 2.09 -1.50
CA GLU A 63 1.24 2.03 -2.53
C GLU A 63 -0.16 1.85 -1.92
N ARG A 64 -0.29 1.04 -0.86
CA ARG A 64 -1.54 0.91 -0.08
C ARG A 64 -1.96 2.24 0.54
N LYS A 65 -1.04 2.95 1.18
CA LYS A 65 -1.31 4.29 1.76
C LYS A 65 -1.78 5.25 0.69
N ARG A 66 -1.07 5.32 -0.44
CA ARG A 66 -1.42 6.19 -1.56
C ARG A 66 -2.83 5.88 -2.09
N ALA A 67 -3.14 4.60 -2.34
CA ALA A 67 -4.46 4.20 -2.83
C ALA A 67 -5.58 4.54 -1.84
N ALA A 68 -5.34 4.36 -0.53
CA ALA A 68 -6.31 4.71 0.50
C ALA A 68 -6.58 6.23 0.54
N VAL A 69 -5.52 7.05 0.53
CA VAL A 69 -5.66 8.51 0.51
C VAL A 69 -6.44 8.97 -0.71
N LEU A 70 -6.15 8.44 -1.90
CA LEU A 70 -6.89 8.76 -3.12
C LEU A 70 -8.39 8.46 -3.00
N MET A 71 -8.76 7.35 -2.36
CA MET A 71 -10.17 6.99 -2.16
C MET A 71 -10.87 7.93 -1.19
N LEU A 72 -10.21 8.27 -0.07
CA LEU A 72 -10.76 9.20 0.93
C LEU A 72 -10.94 10.61 0.34
N GLU A 73 -9.94 11.13 -0.37
CA GLU A 73 -10.04 12.44 -1.03
C GLU A 73 -11.13 12.46 -2.10
N ALA A 74 -11.26 11.39 -2.88
CA ALA A 74 -12.33 11.28 -3.88
C ALA A 74 -13.70 11.28 -3.21
N TYR A 75 -13.85 10.57 -2.08
CA TYR A 75 -15.09 10.56 -1.28
C TYR A 75 -15.46 11.96 -0.78
N ASP A 76 -14.50 12.69 -0.23
CA ASP A 76 -14.75 14.06 0.24
C ASP A 76 -15.27 14.96 -0.88
N ARG A 77 -14.62 14.92 -2.06
CA ARG A 77 -15.08 15.70 -3.23
C ARG A 77 -16.46 15.26 -3.71
N PHE A 78 -16.72 13.95 -3.72
CA PHE A 78 -18.03 13.41 -4.06
C PHE A 78 -19.12 13.91 -3.11
N THR A 79 -18.92 13.87 -1.79
CA THR A 79 -19.94 14.33 -0.83
C THR A 79 -20.28 15.81 -0.98
N ILE A 80 -19.29 16.64 -1.29
CA ILE A 80 -19.48 18.07 -1.60
C ILE A 80 -20.30 18.23 -2.88
N ALA A 81 -19.91 17.55 -3.97
CA ALA A 81 -20.60 17.65 -5.25
C ALA A 81 -22.04 17.10 -5.17
N ALA A 82 -22.23 15.96 -4.51
CA ALA A 82 -23.53 15.37 -4.21
C ALA A 82 -24.43 16.34 -3.44
N SER A 83 -23.90 16.97 -2.38
CA SER A 83 -24.66 17.94 -1.58
C SER A 83 -25.04 19.19 -2.38
N ASN A 84 -24.21 19.61 -3.34
CA ASN A 84 -24.56 20.71 -4.24
C ASN A 84 -25.72 20.35 -5.16
N VAL A 85 -25.72 19.14 -5.72
CA VAL A 85 -26.81 18.65 -6.58
C VAL A 85 -28.10 18.51 -5.77
N THR A 86 -28.09 17.82 -4.63
CA THR A 86 -29.32 17.58 -3.85
C THR A 86 -29.91 18.87 -3.29
N ARG A 87 -29.08 19.85 -2.93
CA ARG A 87 -29.55 21.18 -2.52
C ARG A 87 -30.32 21.91 -3.64
N MET A 88 -29.96 21.72 -4.92
CA MET A 88 -30.75 22.29 -6.01
C MET A 88 -32.11 21.62 -6.10
N PHE A 89 -32.17 20.31 -5.85
CA PHE A 89 -33.42 19.58 -5.85
C PHE A 89 -34.36 19.98 -4.70
N ASP A 90 -33.82 20.23 -3.51
CA ASP A 90 -34.60 20.74 -2.37
C ASP A 90 -35.18 22.13 -2.62
N LEU A 91 -34.54 22.91 -3.49
CA LEU A 91 -35.05 24.21 -3.95
C LEU A 91 -35.98 24.09 -5.16
N GLU A 92 -36.24 22.87 -5.64
CA GLU A 92 -36.99 22.58 -6.86
C GLU A 92 -36.41 23.26 -8.11
N ILE A 93 -35.09 23.41 -8.15
CA ILE A 93 -34.35 24.03 -9.24
C ILE A 93 -33.56 22.96 -10.00
N GLU A 94 -33.61 23.03 -11.33
CA GLU A 94 -32.74 22.22 -12.18
C GLU A 94 -31.27 22.61 -11.97
N ALA A 95 -30.43 21.65 -11.60
CA ALA A 95 -29.02 21.91 -11.38
C ALA A 95 -28.34 22.37 -12.68
N SER A 96 -27.49 23.40 -12.59
CA SER A 96 -26.79 23.92 -13.76
C SER A 96 -25.82 22.89 -14.35
N PRO A 97 -25.44 23.03 -15.64
CA PRO A 97 -24.46 22.15 -16.26
C PRO A 97 -23.15 22.04 -15.48
N ASP A 98 -22.67 23.15 -14.91
CA ASP A 98 -21.43 23.17 -14.12
C ASP A 98 -21.53 22.32 -12.84
N VAL A 99 -22.71 22.32 -12.18
CA VAL A 99 -22.95 21.50 -10.99
C VAL A 99 -22.98 20.02 -11.36
N TRP A 100 -23.61 19.68 -12.48
CA TRP A 100 -23.61 18.31 -13.01
C TRP A 100 -22.22 17.84 -13.44
N ASP A 101 -21.44 18.69 -14.09
CA ASP A 101 -20.07 18.36 -14.51
C ASP A 101 -19.16 18.12 -13.30
N ALA A 102 -19.29 18.94 -12.25
CA ALA A 102 -18.57 18.72 -10.99
C ALA A 102 -18.98 17.38 -10.34
N TYR A 103 -20.27 17.06 -10.34
CA TYR A 103 -20.77 15.78 -9.83
C TYR A 103 -20.25 14.58 -10.64
N ALA A 104 -20.40 14.60 -11.97
CA ALA A 104 -19.91 13.55 -12.86
C ALA A 104 -18.38 13.38 -12.74
N THR A 105 -17.63 14.48 -12.59
CA THR A 105 -16.19 14.45 -12.35
C THR A 105 -15.87 13.72 -11.04
N SER A 106 -16.53 14.08 -9.94
CA SER A 106 -16.29 13.43 -8.65
C SER A 106 -16.62 11.93 -8.67
N MET A 107 -17.69 11.51 -9.35
CA MET A 107 -18.02 10.09 -9.55
C MET A 107 -16.91 9.33 -10.31
N ASN A 108 -16.33 9.96 -11.32
CA ASN A 108 -15.19 9.38 -12.05
C ASN A 108 -13.93 9.29 -11.19
N GLU A 109 -13.72 10.24 -10.27
CA GLU A 109 -12.62 10.20 -9.31
C GLU A 109 -12.79 9.05 -8.32
N ILE A 110 -14.00 8.80 -7.79
CA ILE A 110 -14.26 7.63 -6.95
C ILE A 110 -13.90 6.34 -7.71
N ARG A 111 -14.39 6.19 -8.96
CA ARG A 111 -14.09 5.01 -9.79
C ARG A 111 -12.59 4.79 -9.94
N ARG A 112 -11.86 5.86 -10.26
CA ARG A 112 -10.39 5.82 -10.44
C ARG A 112 -9.67 5.46 -9.15
N ALA A 113 -10.15 5.91 -7.99
CA ALA A 113 -9.53 5.64 -6.71
C ALA A 113 -9.87 4.24 -6.16
N TYR A 114 -11.07 3.73 -6.44
CA TYR A 114 -11.54 2.42 -5.99
C TYR A 114 -10.69 1.26 -6.55
N PHE A 115 -10.36 1.27 -7.85
CA PHE A 115 -9.67 0.13 -8.47
C PHE A 115 -8.27 -0.15 -7.92
N PRO A 116 -7.38 0.84 -7.75
CA PRO A 116 -6.09 0.63 -7.09
C PRO A 116 -6.25 0.09 -5.67
N LEU A 117 -7.15 0.69 -4.87
CA LEU A 117 -7.39 0.25 -3.50
C LEU A 117 -7.89 -1.19 -3.42
N ARG A 118 -8.74 -1.59 -4.36
CA ARG A 118 -9.20 -2.98 -4.53
C ARG A 118 -8.07 -3.95 -4.87
N LEU A 119 -7.07 -3.50 -5.63
CA LEU A 119 -5.97 -4.33 -6.10
C LEU A 119 -4.90 -4.56 -5.01
N VAL A 120 -4.51 -3.49 -4.31
CA VAL A 120 -3.38 -3.55 -3.35
C VAL A 120 -3.83 -3.66 -1.89
N GLY A 121 -5.09 -3.33 -1.61
CA GLY A 121 -5.65 -3.34 -0.26
C GLY A 121 -5.75 -4.74 0.34
N PRO A 122 -5.48 -4.90 1.65
CA PRO A 122 -5.77 -6.13 2.36
C PRO A 122 -7.27 -6.42 2.39
N ALA A 123 -7.63 -7.66 2.73
CA ALA A 123 -9.01 -8.16 2.64
C ALA A 123 -10.03 -7.26 3.36
N ARG A 124 -9.72 -6.76 4.57
CA ARG A 124 -10.62 -5.88 5.33
C ARG A 124 -10.83 -4.54 4.62
N VAL A 125 -9.74 -3.93 4.15
CA VAL A 125 -9.78 -2.65 3.42
C VAL A 125 -10.57 -2.79 2.11
N HIS A 126 -10.33 -3.87 1.35
CA HIS A 126 -11.10 -4.18 0.15
C HIS A 126 -12.59 -4.33 0.48
N GLN A 127 -12.94 -5.10 1.51
CA GLN A 127 -14.34 -5.30 1.90
C GLN A 127 -15.02 -3.97 2.27
N ALA A 128 -14.37 -3.14 3.09
CA ALA A 128 -14.90 -1.83 3.46
C ALA A 128 -15.05 -0.89 2.25
N ALA A 129 -14.02 -0.82 1.38
CA ALA A 129 -14.06 -0.03 0.16
C ALA A 129 -15.17 -0.49 -0.80
N ARG A 130 -15.43 -1.81 -0.88
CA ARG A 130 -16.51 -2.37 -1.70
C ARG A 130 -17.88 -1.95 -1.19
N VAL A 131 -18.10 -2.01 0.13
CA VAL A 131 -19.37 -1.58 0.74
C VAL A 131 -19.59 -0.09 0.48
N LEU A 132 -18.58 0.74 0.70
CA LEU A 132 -18.65 2.17 0.41
C LEU A 132 -18.97 2.43 -1.08
N TRP A 133 -18.27 1.75 -1.99
CA TRP A 133 -18.50 1.86 -3.43
C TRP A 133 -19.94 1.51 -3.83
N GLN A 134 -20.51 0.43 -3.28
CA GLN A 134 -21.88 0.02 -3.55
C GLN A 134 -22.89 1.08 -3.12
N LEU A 135 -22.72 1.62 -1.90
CA LEU A 135 -23.59 2.69 -1.40
C LEU A 135 -23.47 3.98 -2.23
N ILE A 136 -22.27 4.33 -2.71
CA ILE A 136 -22.08 5.49 -3.60
C ILE A 136 -22.82 5.30 -4.92
N GLU A 137 -22.73 4.12 -5.54
CA GLU A 137 -23.43 3.83 -6.79
C GLU A 137 -24.96 3.82 -6.59
N GLU A 138 -25.47 3.23 -5.50
CA GLU A 138 -26.89 3.29 -5.15
C GLU A 138 -27.38 4.73 -4.94
N TYR A 139 -26.58 5.55 -4.26
CA TYR A 139 -26.89 6.97 -4.07
C TYR A 139 -26.85 7.76 -5.38
N ASN A 140 -25.89 7.45 -6.27
CA ASN A 140 -25.79 8.07 -7.59
C ASN A 140 -26.99 7.74 -8.49
N GLU A 141 -27.47 6.49 -8.46
CA GLU A 141 -28.71 6.15 -9.18
C GLU A 141 -29.91 6.90 -8.60
N GLY A 142 -30.00 7.05 -7.27
CA GLY A 142 -31.04 7.86 -6.64
C GLY A 142 -31.01 9.34 -7.08
N ILE A 143 -29.82 9.93 -7.20
CA ILE A 143 -29.66 11.31 -7.71
C ILE A 143 -30.14 11.43 -9.16
N LYS A 144 -29.82 10.47 -10.03
CA LYS A 144 -30.27 10.48 -11.43
C LYS A 144 -31.79 10.32 -11.53
N GLU A 145 -32.37 9.39 -10.78
CA GLU A 145 -33.82 9.20 -10.72
C GLU A 145 -34.55 10.49 -10.31
N TRP A 146 -34.02 11.19 -9.30
CA TRP A 146 -34.57 12.48 -8.87
C TRP A 146 -34.43 13.53 -9.96
N ALA A 147 -33.25 13.66 -10.57
CA ALA A 147 -33.00 14.61 -11.65
C ALA A 147 -33.98 14.44 -12.82
N ASP A 148 -34.17 13.21 -13.29
CA ASP A 148 -35.03 12.88 -14.43
C ASP A 148 -36.50 13.21 -14.15
N GLY A 149 -36.93 13.09 -12.89
CA GLY A 149 -38.31 13.28 -12.50
C GLY A 149 -38.63 14.62 -11.85
N ILE A 150 -37.67 15.54 -11.66
CA ILE A 150 -37.88 16.76 -10.86
C ILE A 150 -39.04 17.65 -11.37
N VAL A 151 -39.22 17.71 -12.69
CA VAL A 151 -40.27 18.50 -13.35
C VAL A 151 -41.63 17.79 -13.35
N THR A 152 -41.64 16.45 -13.28
CA THR A 152 -42.85 15.63 -13.47
C THR A 152 -43.34 14.93 -12.21
N ALA A 153 -42.55 14.93 -11.14
CA ALA A 153 -42.83 14.20 -9.91
C ALA A 153 -43.98 14.81 -9.12
N THR A 154 -44.79 13.93 -8.54
CA THR A 154 -45.78 14.30 -7.52
C THR A 154 -45.09 14.62 -6.19
N ASP A 155 -45.77 15.36 -5.31
CA ASP A 155 -45.26 15.66 -3.97
C ASP A 155 -44.93 14.38 -3.17
N GLU A 156 -45.74 13.33 -3.30
CA GLU A 156 -45.48 12.03 -2.66
C GLU A 156 -44.18 11.39 -3.16
N THR A 157 -43.89 11.49 -4.46
CA THR A 157 -42.65 10.97 -5.05
C THR A 157 -41.44 11.74 -4.52
N ARG A 158 -41.56 13.07 -4.41
CA ARG A 158 -40.51 13.95 -3.89
C ARG A 158 -40.19 13.65 -2.42
N VAL A 159 -41.21 13.49 -1.58
CA VAL A 159 -41.04 13.09 -0.18
C VAL A 159 -40.35 11.72 -0.09
N GLY A 160 -40.69 10.79 -0.98
CA GLY A 160 -40.02 9.49 -1.07
C GLY A 160 -38.52 9.58 -1.40
N TRP A 161 -38.14 10.46 -2.33
CA TRP A 161 -36.73 10.69 -2.66
C TRP A 161 -35.96 11.35 -1.51
N GLN A 162 -36.53 12.37 -0.87
CA GLN A 162 -35.94 13.02 0.30
C GLN A 162 -35.71 12.04 1.45
N ALA A 163 -36.71 11.20 1.76
CA ALA A 163 -36.59 10.19 2.81
C ALA A 163 -35.49 9.16 2.51
N ARG A 164 -35.34 8.76 1.23
CA ARG A 164 -34.26 7.85 0.80
C ARG A 164 -32.89 8.51 0.94
N GLU A 165 -32.76 9.77 0.55
CA GLU A 165 -31.54 10.56 0.67
C GLU A 165 -31.10 10.69 2.14
N GLU A 166 -32.04 11.04 3.01
CA GLU A 166 -31.83 11.16 4.45
C GLU A 166 -31.41 9.82 5.09
N GLN A 167 -31.94 8.69 4.60
CA GLN A 167 -31.54 7.36 5.04
C GLN A 167 -30.14 6.95 4.54
N GLN A 168 -29.79 7.32 3.30
CA GLN A 168 -28.53 6.92 2.67
C GLN A 168 -27.33 7.72 3.19
N ARG A 169 -27.49 9.01 3.52
CA ARG A 169 -26.39 9.86 4.04
C ARG A 169 -25.68 9.25 5.27
N PRO A 170 -26.37 8.81 6.34
CA PRO A 170 -25.73 8.15 7.47
C PRO A 170 -25.06 6.82 7.11
N ALA A 171 -25.62 6.08 6.14
CA ALA A 171 -25.04 4.82 5.69
C ALA A 171 -23.70 5.04 4.98
N LEU A 172 -23.62 6.03 4.09
CA LEU A 172 -22.38 6.47 3.44
C LEU A 172 -21.34 6.92 4.48
N GLY A 173 -21.76 7.76 5.43
CA GLY A 173 -20.88 8.24 6.51
C GLY A 173 -20.30 7.10 7.35
N ARG A 174 -21.11 6.09 7.70
CA ARG A 174 -20.63 4.90 8.41
C ARG A 174 -19.65 4.07 7.58
N ALA A 175 -19.99 3.78 6.32
CA ALA A 175 -19.11 3.00 5.45
C ALA A 175 -17.77 3.70 5.18
N HIS A 176 -17.76 5.04 5.13
CA HIS A 176 -16.53 5.82 5.06
C HIS A 176 -15.69 5.69 6.34
N SER A 177 -16.30 5.81 7.52
CA SER A 177 -15.61 5.57 8.79
C SER A 177 -15.06 4.15 8.90
N ASP A 178 -15.83 3.14 8.51
CA ASP A 178 -15.40 1.74 8.49
C ASP A 178 -14.17 1.52 7.58
N LEU A 179 -14.12 2.25 6.45
CA LEU A 179 -12.96 2.25 5.56
C LEU A 179 -11.74 2.89 6.23
N ILE A 180 -11.90 4.05 6.89
CA ILE A 180 -10.82 4.71 7.63
C ILE A 180 -10.26 3.78 8.70
N ASP A 181 -11.13 3.13 9.48
CA ASP A 181 -10.73 2.20 10.53
C ASP A 181 -9.98 0.99 9.95
N ALA A 182 -10.50 0.40 8.86
CA ALA A 182 -9.83 -0.71 8.18
C ALA A 182 -8.44 -0.32 7.64
N VAL A 183 -8.30 0.89 7.06
CA VAL A 183 -7.01 1.40 6.59
C VAL A 183 -6.07 1.64 7.76
N SER A 184 -6.55 2.27 8.84
CA SER A 184 -5.76 2.58 10.03
C SER A 184 -5.18 1.31 10.66
N GLU A 185 -6.01 0.28 10.86
CA GLU A 185 -5.57 -1.01 11.40
C GLU A 185 -4.55 -1.72 10.49
N SER A 186 -4.76 -1.64 9.18
CA SER A 186 -3.84 -2.21 8.20
C SER A 186 -2.45 -1.59 8.28
N LEU A 187 -2.40 -0.26 8.42
CA LEU A 187 -1.15 0.49 8.52
C LEU A 187 -0.43 0.25 9.86
N GLN A 188 -1.16 -0.05 10.92
CA GLN A 188 -0.59 -0.42 12.22
C GLN A 188 -0.03 -1.85 12.25
N GLY A 189 -0.24 -2.64 11.18
CA GLY A 189 0.27 -4.01 11.09
C GLY A 189 -0.60 -5.04 11.82
N ASN A 190 -1.84 -4.70 12.16
CA ASN A 190 -2.80 -5.64 12.76
C ASN A 190 -3.40 -6.63 11.75
N ASP A 191 -3.14 -6.44 10.45
CA ASP A 191 -3.41 -7.42 9.38
C ASP A 191 -2.43 -8.60 9.47
N SER A 192 -2.45 -9.32 10.59
CA SER A 192 -1.77 -10.61 10.71
C SER A 192 -2.57 -11.65 9.94
N ALA A 193 -2.13 -11.92 8.71
CA ALA A 193 -2.55 -13.12 7.99
C ALA A 193 -2.31 -14.36 8.87
N PRO A 194 -3.20 -15.37 8.84
CA PRO A 194 -2.99 -16.60 9.59
C PRO A 194 -1.65 -17.20 9.16
N ARG A 195 -0.76 -17.45 10.14
CA ARG A 195 0.49 -18.16 9.89
C ARG A 195 0.14 -19.53 9.30
N PRO A 196 0.66 -19.91 8.13
CA PRO A 196 0.52 -21.29 7.67
C PRO A 196 1.22 -22.19 8.70
N ASN A 197 0.48 -23.17 9.22
CA ASN A 197 0.99 -24.25 10.04
C ASN A 197 1.95 -25.14 9.25
#